data_AF-A0A226D0L8-F1
#
_entry.id   AF-A0A226D0L8-F1
#
_cell.length_a   1.000
_cell.length_b   1.000
_cell.length_c   1.000
_cell.angle_alpha   90.00
_cell.angle_beta   90.00
_cell.angle_gamma   90.00
#
_symmetry.space_group_name_H-M   'P 1'
#
loop_
_entity.id
_entity.type
_entity.pdbx_description
1 polymer ?
#
loop_
_entity_poly.entity_id
_entity_poly.type
_entity_poly.pdbx_seq_one_letter_code
_entity_poly.pdbx_strand_id
1 'polypeptide(L)'
;MDNNGADLDYRSESSESEEDSQPPPLKKLKRVPNDWEKVEVFETFESAKCKIKSERKFVYKSSTDICNGKKMYYNCAIQRCPAKIHLYLPGDNLTAILYKNGKDHDHEHASTHGINHEINTTIDAILAEGTQMPKHIIKKLRVASGETSEDFVVMFPITNGFRTALSEEFKRSHCWFHVKQNVKKNLSNKIPPDDIKSIIEDIDFLQLADNEDEFEVAKKLWNKNSTKEFCDYFHNNYLDQRSGWYEVYAPGFPSTNNGLESLNSTIKKENTLRSKLPLGDFFSTMEQIVSGWSQDRNSVVPSYTIFSLSPSHTLKIQTKSFMWSIDKTRAPVKTRARGDGLIDYYVTPTGHDPLKKEDVDGYIKKLERKSWTKFDTYRKCKNSLWQVTYTTSNWMTSQCTCPSFKKDGICKHIMGIAIIRKDFIVEDEEKAIPIGGKRQRGRPAKAEKALLTD
;
A
#
# COMPACT_ATOMS: atom_id res chain seq x y z
N MET A 1 -38.98 55.27 29.03
CA MET A 1 -40.13 54.42 28.71
C MET A 1 -39.63 52.99 28.80
N ASP A 2 -39.31 52.52 30.01
CA ASP A 2 -40.27 52.10 31.05
C ASP A 2 -41.11 50.92 30.55
N ASN A 3 -41.42 49.88 31.32
CA ASN A 3 -40.88 49.23 32.50
C ASN A 3 -41.78 47.98 32.65
N ASN A 4 -41.32 46.96 33.37
CA ASN A 4 -42.11 45.89 34.01
C ASN A 4 -42.73 44.80 33.09
N GLY A 5 -42.72 43.52 33.43
CA GLY A 5 -42.43 42.87 34.72
C GLY A 5 -43.54 41.85 35.04
N ALA A 6 -43.15 40.61 35.34
CA ALA A 6 -43.86 39.60 36.15
C ALA A 6 -42.92 38.37 36.19
N ASP A 7 -42.02 38.24 37.16
CA ASP A 7 -42.21 37.76 38.55
C ASP A 7 -42.92 36.41 38.67
N LEU A 8 -42.14 35.42 39.14
CA LEU A 8 -42.59 34.37 40.05
C LEU A 8 -41.43 34.04 41.03
N ASP A 9 -41.54 34.65 42.21
CA ASP A 9 -41.15 34.21 43.56
C ASP A 9 -41.17 32.68 43.79
N TYR A 10 -40.58 32.05 44.81
CA TYR A 10 -39.67 32.36 45.93
C TYR A 10 -39.58 31.02 46.69
N ARG A 11 -38.39 30.54 47.04
CA ARG A 11 -38.10 29.98 48.38
C ARG A 11 -36.65 29.55 48.53
N SER A 12 -35.98 30.27 49.41
CA SER A 12 -34.77 29.87 50.09
C SER A 12 -35.15 28.93 51.23
N GLU A 13 -34.56 27.73 51.26
CA GLU A 13 -34.41 26.95 52.48
C GLU A 13 -32.96 26.50 52.62
N SER A 14 -32.54 26.52 53.88
CA SER A 14 -31.19 26.50 54.42
C SER A 14 -30.69 25.07 54.65
N SER A 15 -29.37 24.92 54.64
CA SER A 15 -28.59 23.97 55.46
C SER A 15 -28.89 22.48 55.32
N GLU A 16 -27.93 21.72 54.80
CA GLU A 16 -27.23 20.71 55.61
C GLU A 16 -25.96 20.22 54.90
N SER A 17 -24.88 20.17 55.68
CA SER A 17 -23.55 19.72 55.32
C SER A 17 -23.51 18.21 55.14
N GLU A 18 -23.21 17.74 53.93
CA GLU A 18 -22.87 16.33 53.72
C GLU A 18 -21.40 16.09 54.04
N GLU A 19 -21.19 15.32 55.11
CA GLU A 19 -19.90 14.87 55.62
C GLU A 19 -19.16 13.98 54.61
N ASP A 20 -17.86 14.22 54.51
CA ASP A 20 -16.86 13.47 53.76
C ASP A 20 -16.73 12.04 54.31
N SER A 21 -17.56 11.12 53.82
CA SER A 21 -17.43 9.69 54.15
C SER A 21 -16.27 9.07 53.37
N GLN A 22 -15.06 9.16 53.92
CA GLN A 22 -13.92 8.38 53.44
C GLN A 22 -14.21 6.86 53.56
N PRO A 23 -13.89 6.05 52.53
CA PRO A 23 -14.08 4.61 52.61
C PRO A 23 -13.17 4.00 53.70
N PRO A 24 -13.64 2.96 54.42
CA PRO A 24 -12.89 2.38 55.53
C PRO A 24 -11.57 1.76 55.04
N PRO A 25 -10.49 1.83 55.84
CA PRO A 25 -9.19 1.31 55.46
C PRO A 25 -9.27 -0.21 55.27
N LEU A 26 -8.80 -0.67 54.10
CA LEU A 26 -8.65 -2.09 53.78
C LEU A 26 -7.89 -2.81 54.90
N LYS A 27 -8.54 -3.78 55.55
CA LYS A 27 -7.90 -4.68 56.52
C LYS A 27 -6.68 -5.33 55.87
N LYS A 28 -5.47 -4.96 56.31
CA LYS A 28 -4.22 -5.60 55.85
C LYS A 28 -4.28 -7.08 56.24
N LEU A 29 -4.30 -7.95 55.23
CA LEU A 29 -4.12 -9.40 55.39
C LEU A 29 -2.88 -9.67 56.26
N LYS A 30 -3.07 -10.42 57.36
CA LYS A 30 -1.95 -10.95 58.17
C LYS A 30 -1.03 -11.75 57.25
N ARG A 31 0.19 -11.24 57.02
CA ARG A 31 1.20 -11.95 56.23
C ARG A 31 1.69 -13.14 57.06
N VAL A 32 1.54 -14.35 56.53
CA VAL A 32 2.21 -15.54 57.07
C VAL A 32 3.73 -15.27 57.05
N PRO A 33 4.44 -15.47 58.17
CA PRO A 33 5.89 -15.32 58.21
C PRO A 33 6.55 -16.20 57.13
N ASN A 34 7.60 -15.68 56.50
CA ASN A 34 8.47 -16.51 55.67
C ASN A 34 9.54 -17.10 56.59
N ASP A 35 9.71 -18.41 56.57
CA ASP A 35 10.81 -19.08 57.25
C ASP A 35 12.05 -18.97 56.36
N TRP A 36 12.94 -18.07 56.73
CA TRP A 36 14.15 -17.79 55.96
C TRP A 36 15.28 -18.73 56.38
N GLU A 37 15.69 -19.61 55.47
CA GLU A 37 16.79 -20.54 55.69
C GLU A 37 18.05 -20.03 54.98
N LYS A 38 19.19 -20.10 55.67
CA LYS A 38 20.51 -19.78 55.13
C LYS A 38 20.96 -20.91 54.22
N VAL A 39 21.20 -20.62 52.94
CA VAL A 39 21.53 -21.63 51.93
C VAL A 39 23.01 -21.65 51.59
N GLU A 40 23.58 -20.47 51.35
CA GLU A 40 24.95 -20.39 50.79
C GLU A 40 25.63 -19.09 51.24
N VAL A 41 26.96 -19.15 51.38
CA VAL A 41 27.82 -18.00 51.69
C VAL A 41 28.79 -17.83 50.52
N PHE A 42 28.84 -16.62 49.97
CA PHE A 42 29.69 -16.23 48.86
C PHE A 42 30.83 -15.34 49.36
N GLU A 43 32.03 -15.56 48.82
CA GLU A 43 33.23 -14.76 49.09
C GLU A 43 33.12 -13.33 48.59
N THR A 44 32.22 -13.05 47.63
CA THR A 44 31.98 -11.71 47.09
C THR A 44 30.51 -11.54 46.71
N PHE A 45 30.05 -10.28 46.69
CA PHE A 45 28.71 -9.93 46.25
C PHE A 45 28.48 -10.21 44.76
N GLU A 46 29.51 -10.01 43.94
CA GLU A 46 29.51 -10.27 42.51
C GLU A 46 29.28 -11.76 42.22
N SER A 47 29.93 -12.64 42.99
CA SER A 47 29.73 -14.10 42.89
C SER A 47 28.28 -14.49 43.19
N ALA A 48 27.70 -13.93 44.27
CA ALA A 48 26.30 -14.15 44.63
C ALA A 48 25.33 -13.67 43.54
N LYS A 49 25.58 -12.50 42.94
CA LYS A 49 24.79 -11.99 41.81
C LYS A 49 24.90 -12.86 40.57
N CYS A 50 26.11 -13.32 40.23
CA CYS A 50 26.34 -14.20 39.09
C CYS A 50 25.56 -15.50 39.23
N LYS A 51 25.50 -16.08 40.44
CA LYS A 51 24.70 -17.27 40.73
C LYS A 51 23.19 -17.04 40.53
N ILE A 52 22.64 -15.97 41.11
CA ILE A 52 21.20 -15.67 40.94
C ILE A 52 20.87 -15.41 39.46
N LYS A 53 21.76 -14.72 38.74
CA LYS A 53 21.59 -14.41 37.32
C LYS A 53 21.69 -15.65 36.42
N SER A 54 22.58 -16.59 36.74
CA SER A 54 22.72 -17.83 35.97
C SER A 54 21.51 -18.75 36.13
N GLU A 55 20.86 -18.75 37.29
CA GLU A 55 19.64 -19.53 37.52
C GLU A 55 18.44 -19.00 36.72
N ARG A 56 18.41 -17.72 36.34
CA ARG A 56 17.31 -17.05 35.59
C ARG A 56 15.90 -17.22 36.18
N LYS A 57 15.79 -17.67 37.44
CA LYS A 57 14.52 -17.92 38.14
C LYS A 57 14.02 -16.70 38.94
N PHE A 58 14.92 -15.80 39.33
CA PHE A 58 14.62 -14.72 40.27
C PHE A 58 14.95 -13.33 39.69
N VAL A 59 14.07 -12.36 39.97
CA VAL A 59 14.17 -10.95 39.54
C VAL A 59 14.24 -10.05 40.76
N TYR A 60 15.10 -9.04 40.70
CA TYR A 60 15.27 -8.06 41.78
C TYR A 60 13.97 -7.31 42.07
N LYS A 61 13.62 -7.19 43.35
CA LYS A 61 12.43 -6.47 43.80
C LYS A 61 12.78 -5.16 44.49
N SER A 62 13.59 -5.24 45.55
CA SER A 62 13.86 -4.11 46.43
C SER A 62 15.09 -4.39 47.29
N SER A 63 15.63 -3.34 47.90
CA SER A 63 16.66 -3.46 48.93
C SER A 63 16.27 -2.67 50.17
N THR A 64 16.83 -3.06 51.31
CA THR A 64 16.58 -2.45 52.62
C THR A 64 17.89 -2.41 53.37
N ASP A 65 18.32 -1.21 53.73
CA ASP A 65 19.48 -1.00 54.59
C ASP A 65 19.08 -1.29 56.04
N ILE A 66 19.91 -2.02 56.76
CA ILE A 66 19.72 -2.39 58.17
C ILE A 66 20.97 -1.96 58.96
N CYS A 67 20.86 -1.85 60.28
CA CYS A 67 21.94 -1.33 61.14
C CYS A 67 23.31 -1.99 60.91
N ASN A 68 23.33 -3.28 60.52
CA ASN A 68 24.54 -4.07 60.32
C ASN A 68 24.77 -4.54 58.88
N GLY A 69 24.15 -3.89 57.88
CA GLY A 69 24.35 -4.27 56.49
C GLY A 69 23.18 -3.95 55.56
N LYS A 70 23.08 -4.67 54.45
CA LYS A 70 22.03 -4.48 53.43
C LYS A 70 21.35 -5.79 53.05
N LYS A 71 20.03 -5.79 52.98
CA LYS A 71 19.24 -6.91 52.44
C LYS A 71 18.73 -6.57 51.05
N MET A 72 18.89 -7.50 50.10
CA MET A 72 18.38 -7.38 48.74
C MET A 72 17.41 -8.52 48.44
N TYR A 73 16.16 -8.18 48.15
CA TYR A 73 15.07 -9.14 47.94
C TYR A 73 14.83 -9.40 46.46
N TYR A 74 14.62 -10.66 46.12
CA TYR A 74 14.27 -11.13 44.79
C TYR A 74 13.01 -12.00 44.86
N ASN A 75 12.12 -11.83 43.90
CA ASN A 75 10.98 -12.74 43.71
C ASN A 75 11.25 -13.64 42.51
N CYS A 76 10.51 -14.73 42.38
CA CYS A 76 10.48 -15.44 41.11
C CYS A 76 10.08 -14.51 39.94
N ALA A 77 10.61 -14.80 38.75
CA ALA A 77 10.27 -14.10 37.51
C ALA A 77 8.79 -14.23 37.12
N ILE A 78 8.12 -15.31 37.55
CA ILE A 78 6.69 -15.52 37.28
C ILE A 78 5.85 -14.82 38.35
N GLN A 79 4.85 -14.04 37.90
CA GLN A 79 3.95 -13.33 38.80
C GLN A 79 3.17 -14.31 39.69
N ARG A 80 2.98 -13.94 40.96
CA ARG A 80 2.25 -14.71 42.00
C ARG A 80 2.92 -15.99 42.49
N CYS A 81 4.10 -16.36 42.00
CA CYS A 81 4.86 -17.47 42.56
C CYS A 81 5.29 -17.20 44.03
N PRO A 82 5.17 -18.18 44.94
CA PRO A 82 5.47 -18.00 46.37
C PRO A 82 6.98 -18.03 46.69
N ALA A 83 7.82 -18.55 45.79
CA ALA A 83 9.27 -18.67 45.96
C ALA A 83 9.96 -17.29 46.00
N LYS A 84 10.77 -17.05 47.04
CA LYS A 84 11.50 -15.79 47.25
C LYS A 84 12.87 -16.06 47.83
N ILE A 85 13.83 -15.22 47.45
CA ILE A 85 15.19 -15.24 47.99
C ILE A 85 15.60 -13.85 48.45
N HIS A 86 16.55 -13.77 49.38
CA HIS A 86 17.24 -12.51 49.63
C HIS A 86 18.74 -12.73 49.86
N LEU A 87 19.53 -11.72 49.46
CA LEU A 87 20.94 -11.62 49.81
C LEU A 87 21.09 -10.70 51.02
N TYR A 88 21.88 -11.14 52.00
CA TYR A 88 22.33 -10.31 53.11
C TYR A 88 23.82 -9.99 52.91
N LEU A 89 24.13 -8.70 52.92
CA LEU A 89 25.46 -8.13 52.84
C LEU A 89 25.78 -7.56 54.22
N PRO A 90 26.66 -8.19 55.02
CA PRO A 90 27.10 -7.63 56.28
C PRO A 90 27.87 -6.32 56.04
N GLY A 91 27.92 -5.44 57.04
CA GLY A 91 28.53 -4.11 56.92
C GLY A 91 30.02 -4.09 56.56
N ASP A 92 30.71 -5.23 56.64
CA ASP A 92 32.08 -5.41 56.16
C ASP A 92 32.18 -5.51 54.62
N ASN A 93 31.05 -5.69 53.92
CA ASN A 93 30.88 -5.80 52.46
C ASN A 93 31.77 -6.86 51.78
N LEU A 94 32.42 -7.73 52.52
CA LEU A 94 33.30 -8.75 51.96
C LEU A 94 32.51 -9.98 51.53
N THR A 95 31.52 -10.40 52.32
CA THR A 95 30.78 -11.64 52.04
C THR A 95 29.31 -11.37 51.71
N ALA A 96 28.68 -12.27 50.96
CA ALA A 96 27.24 -12.23 50.70
C ALA A 96 26.59 -13.55 51.12
N ILE A 97 25.47 -13.47 51.84
CA ILE A 97 24.77 -14.66 52.35
C ILE A 97 23.41 -14.77 51.67
N LEU A 98 23.13 -15.92 51.05
CA LEU A 98 21.86 -16.21 50.38
C LEU A 98 20.88 -16.92 51.31
N TYR A 99 19.67 -16.39 51.38
CA TYR A 99 18.55 -16.96 52.12
C TYR A 99 17.38 -17.31 51.17
N LYS A 100 16.74 -18.44 51.41
CA LYS A 100 15.49 -18.87 50.74
C LYS A 100 14.33 -18.87 51.72
N ASN A 101 13.11 -18.64 51.24
CA ASN A 101 11.92 -18.56 52.09
C ASN A 101 11.20 -19.90 52.33
N GLY A 102 11.85 -21.03 52.04
CA GLY A 102 11.31 -22.39 52.25
C GLY A 102 10.11 -22.76 51.38
N LYS A 103 9.75 -21.97 50.36
CA LYS A 103 8.63 -22.26 49.45
C LYS A 103 9.14 -22.63 48.07
N ASP A 104 8.65 -23.75 47.54
CA ASP A 104 8.96 -24.20 46.19
C ASP A 104 8.21 -23.40 45.12
N HIS A 105 8.69 -23.51 43.89
CA HIS A 105 7.99 -22.97 42.72
C HIS A 105 6.73 -23.80 42.44
N ASP A 106 5.60 -23.12 42.27
CA ASP A 106 4.29 -23.70 41.95
C ASP A 106 3.99 -23.70 40.44
N HIS A 107 5.04 -23.65 39.62
CA HIS A 107 4.93 -23.58 38.16
C HIS A 107 6.00 -24.46 37.49
N GLU A 108 5.62 -25.15 36.42
CA GLU A 108 6.57 -25.83 35.55
C GLU A 108 7.17 -24.84 34.53
N HIS A 109 8.39 -25.15 34.06
CA HIS A 109 9.25 -24.31 33.23
C HIS A 109 8.52 -23.52 32.13
N ALA A 110 8.18 -22.27 32.40
CA ALA A 110 7.67 -21.35 31.38
C ALA A 110 8.38 -20.00 31.51
N SER A 111 9.49 -19.83 30.80
CA SER A 111 9.93 -18.47 30.50
C SER A 111 8.94 -17.88 29.50
N THR A 112 8.05 -17.01 29.95
CA THR A 112 7.06 -16.34 29.09
C THR A 112 7.62 -15.14 28.34
N HIS A 113 8.91 -14.81 28.49
CA HIS A 113 9.56 -13.70 27.82
C HIS A 113 10.94 -14.07 27.25
N GLY A 114 11.08 -13.94 25.93
CA GLY A 114 12.30 -14.18 25.17
C GLY A 114 12.09 -15.16 24.02
N ILE A 115 12.94 -15.05 22.99
CA ILE A 115 13.05 -16.06 21.93
C ILE A 115 13.61 -17.35 22.55
N ASN A 116 13.03 -18.51 22.22
CA ASN A 116 13.49 -19.81 22.70
C ASN A 116 15.01 -19.97 22.46
N HIS A 117 15.73 -20.54 23.43
CA HIS A 117 17.17 -20.80 23.35
C HIS A 117 17.55 -21.51 22.05
N GLU A 118 16.80 -22.54 21.65
CA GLU A 118 17.06 -23.30 20.43
C GLU A 118 17.01 -22.40 19.19
N ILE A 119 16.00 -21.52 19.12
CA ILE A 119 15.85 -20.55 18.03
C ILE A 119 17.00 -19.55 18.02
N ASN A 120 17.46 -19.07 19.18
CA ASN A 120 18.62 -18.17 19.24
C ASN A 120 19.90 -18.87 18.74
N THR A 121 20.13 -20.12 19.13
CA THR A 121 21.27 -20.90 18.63
C THR A 121 21.21 -21.08 17.11
N THR A 122 20.03 -21.30 16.55
CA THR A 122 19.85 -21.36 15.09
C THR A 122 20.09 -20.00 14.42
N ILE A 123 19.65 -18.89 15.02
CA ILE A 123 19.92 -17.53 14.52
C ILE A 123 21.42 -17.26 14.46
N ASP A 124 22.16 -17.60 15.52
CA ASP A 124 23.61 -17.39 15.59
C ASP A 124 24.35 -18.20 14.52
N ALA A 125 23.94 -19.45 14.27
CA ALA A 125 24.48 -20.26 13.19
C ALA A 125 24.21 -19.64 11.81
N ILE A 126 22.99 -19.15 11.56
CA ILE A 126 22.61 -18.50 10.31
C ILE A 126 23.40 -17.19 10.08
N LEU A 127 23.65 -16.44 11.15
CA LEU A 127 24.48 -15.23 11.11
C LEU A 127 25.94 -15.57 10.81
N ALA A 128 26.49 -16.63 11.41
CA ALA A 128 27.84 -17.11 11.16
C ALA A 128 28.04 -17.59 9.71
N GLU A 129 27.01 -18.13 9.08
CA GLU A 129 26.97 -18.45 7.63
C GLU A 129 26.90 -17.21 6.72
N GLY A 130 26.94 -15.99 7.28
CA GLY A 130 26.96 -14.73 6.52
C GLY A 130 25.58 -14.20 6.13
N THR A 131 24.49 -14.76 6.65
CA THR A 131 23.14 -14.28 6.37
C THR A 131 22.74 -13.17 7.35
N GLN A 132 22.91 -11.91 6.95
CA GLN A 132 22.69 -10.77 7.86
C GLN A 132 21.30 -10.12 7.74
N MET A 133 20.57 -10.36 6.65
CA MET A 133 19.27 -9.75 6.41
C MET A 133 18.17 -10.44 7.23
N PRO A 134 17.38 -9.72 8.07
CA PRO A 134 16.36 -10.32 8.92
C PRO A 134 15.36 -11.21 8.17
N LYS A 135 14.96 -10.80 6.95
CA LYS A 135 14.06 -11.60 6.10
C LYS A 135 14.66 -12.95 5.69
N HIS A 136 15.97 -13.00 5.46
CA HIS A 136 16.66 -14.22 5.07
C HIS A 136 16.92 -15.13 6.28
N ILE A 137 17.18 -14.53 7.45
CA ILE A 137 17.28 -15.26 8.72
C ILE A 137 15.96 -15.96 9.03
N ILE A 138 14.83 -15.23 8.95
CA ILE A 138 13.50 -15.81 9.15
C ILE A 138 13.21 -16.94 8.15
N LYS A 139 13.60 -16.77 6.87
CA LYS A 139 13.46 -17.82 5.85
C LYS A 139 14.24 -19.08 6.21
N LYS A 140 15.51 -18.95 6.63
CA LYS A 140 16.34 -20.10 7.01
C LYS A 140 15.84 -20.78 8.28
N LEU A 141 15.36 -20.02 9.26
CA LEU A 141 14.74 -20.57 10.48
C LEU A 141 13.51 -21.43 10.18
N ARG A 142 12.65 -20.98 9.26
CA ARG A 142 11.43 -21.70 8.88
C ARG A 142 11.70 -22.98 8.09
N VAL A 143 12.72 -22.95 7.22
CA VAL A 143 13.21 -24.16 6.55
C VAL A 143 13.79 -25.14 7.57
N ALA A 144 14.53 -24.66 8.56
CA ALA A 144 15.08 -25.50 9.62
C ALA A 144 14.00 -26.12 10.53
N SER A 145 12.82 -25.48 10.66
CA SER A 145 11.68 -26.03 11.38
C SER A 145 10.79 -26.97 10.54
N GLY A 146 11.19 -27.31 9.32
CA GLY A 146 10.48 -28.27 8.47
C GLY A 146 9.30 -27.70 7.68
N GLU A 147 9.13 -26.37 7.62
CA GLU A 147 8.15 -25.76 6.71
C GLU A 147 8.64 -25.92 5.27
N THR A 148 7.80 -26.50 4.40
CA THR A 148 8.17 -26.81 3.02
C THR A 148 8.19 -25.56 2.14
N SER A 149 8.94 -25.60 1.03
CA SER A 149 9.01 -24.51 0.06
C SER A 149 7.71 -24.26 -0.72
N GLU A 150 6.67 -25.06 -0.50
CA GLU A 150 5.35 -24.88 -1.13
C GLU A 150 4.41 -24.01 -0.28
N ASP A 151 4.63 -23.92 1.05
CA ASP A 151 3.96 -22.95 1.94
C ASP A 151 4.47 -21.51 1.74
N PHE A 152 5.40 -21.34 0.80
CA PHE A 152 6.16 -20.14 0.51
C PHE A 152 5.40 -19.13 -0.37
N VAL A 153 4.12 -18.89 -0.07
CA VAL A 153 3.58 -17.57 -0.40
C VAL A 153 4.22 -16.63 0.60
N VAL A 154 5.04 -15.69 0.12
CA VAL A 154 5.42 -14.50 0.90
C VAL A 154 4.11 -13.85 1.34
N MET A 155 3.59 -14.26 2.49
CA MET A 155 2.28 -13.87 2.96
C MET A 155 2.37 -12.41 3.35
N PHE A 156 1.87 -11.56 2.46
CA PHE A 156 1.80 -10.14 2.68
C PHE A 156 0.78 -9.90 3.81
N PRO A 157 1.18 -9.30 4.95
CA PRO A 157 0.27 -9.09 6.07
C PRO A 157 -1.02 -8.36 5.66
N ILE A 158 -0.90 -7.44 4.68
CA ILE A 158 -2.04 -6.74 4.08
C ILE A 158 -2.98 -7.70 3.35
N THR A 159 -2.45 -8.64 2.56
CA THR A 159 -3.26 -9.62 1.83
C THR A 159 -4.00 -10.53 2.78
N ASN A 160 -3.35 -10.97 3.86
CA ASN A 160 -4.01 -11.78 4.88
C ASN A 160 -5.08 -10.99 5.61
N GLY A 161 -4.78 -9.75 6.02
CA GLY A 161 -5.77 -8.86 6.62
C GLY A 161 -7.00 -8.68 5.73
N PHE A 162 -6.79 -8.48 4.43
CA PHE A 162 -7.89 -8.42 3.45
C PHE A 162 -8.69 -9.74 3.38
N ARG A 163 -8.01 -10.89 3.27
CA ARG A 163 -8.68 -12.21 3.24
C ARG A 163 -9.54 -12.43 4.48
N THR A 164 -8.98 -12.13 5.64
CA THR A 164 -9.67 -12.31 6.93
C THR A 164 -10.86 -11.37 7.09
N ALA A 165 -10.76 -10.13 6.60
CA ALA A 165 -11.79 -9.12 6.83
C ALA A 165 -12.90 -9.06 5.75
N LEU A 166 -12.58 -9.37 4.50
CA LEU A 166 -13.44 -9.02 3.34
C LEU A 166 -13.78 -10.19 2.40
N SER A 167 -13.34 -11.42 2.71
CA SER A 167 -13.46 -12.69 1.94
C SER A 167 -12.19 -13.15 1.19
N GLU A 168 -12.15 -14.43 0.84
CA GLU A 168 -11.03 -15.07 0.14
C GLU A 168 -10.97 -14.74 -1.36
N GLU A 169 -12.10 -14.37 -1.98
CA GLU A 169 -12.20 -14.12 -3.41
C GLU A 169 -11.88 -12.67 -3.77
N PHE A 170 -10.59 -12.35 -3.90
CA PHE A 170 -10.17 -11.10 -4.52
C PHE A 170 -8.93 -11.26 -5.40
N LYS A 171 -8.89 -10.46 -6.47
CA LYS A 171 -7.73 -10.32 -7.34
C LYS A 171 -6.89 -9.12 -6.87
N ARG A 172 -5.68 -9.39 -6.34
CA ARG A 172 -4.82 -8.34 -5.80
C ARG A 172 -4.08 -7.59 -6.90
N SER A 173 -4.40 -6.32 -7.09
CA SER A 173 -3.61 -5.43 -7.94
C SER A 173 -2.48 -4.74 -7.17
N HIS A 174 -1.41 -4.39 -7.88
CA HIS A 174 -0.29 -3.62 -7.35
C HIS A 174 -0.30 -2.22 -7.97
N CYS A 175 -0.26 -1.21 -7.11
CA CYS A 175 -0.29 0.18 -7.53
C CYS A 175 0.92 0.51 -8.42
N TRP A 176 0.65 0.84 -9.68
CA TRP A 176 1.66 1.16 -10.68
C TRP A 176 2.59 2.31 -10.24
N PHE A 177 2.07 3.34 -9.58
CA PHE A 177 2.88 4.43 -9.06
C PHE A 177 3.97 3.93 -8.10
N HIS A 178 3.63 3.03 -7.18
CA HIS A 178 4.57 2.47 -6.23
C HIS A 178 5.57 1.52 -6.92
N VAL A 179 5.15 0.75 -7.92
CA VAL A 179 6.05 -0.05 -8.75
C VAL A 179 7.09 0.87 -9.41
N LYS A 180 6.65 1.93 -10.10
CA LYS A 180 7.52 2.88 -10.79
C LYS A 180 8.46 3.62 -9.83
N GLN A 181 7.98 4.01 -8.65
CA GLN A 181 8.81 4.64 -7.63
C GLN A 181 9.90 3.69 -7.11
N ASN A 182 9.56 2.43 -6.85
CA ASN A 182 10.52 1.44 -6.38
C ASN A 182 11.52 1.05 -7.47
N VAL A 183 11.09 0.94 -8.73
CA VAL A 183 11.98 0.77 -9.88
C VAL A 183 13.02 1.89 -9.92
N LYS A 184 12.57 3.16 -9.89
CA LYS A 184 13.49 4.31 -9.91
C LYS A 184 14.48 4.31 -8.74
N LYS A 185 14.04 3.98 -7.53
CA LYS A 185 14.90 3.89 -6.34
C LYS A 185 15.96 2.77 -6.45
N ASN A 186 15.64 1.66 -7.11
CA ASN A 186 16.58 0.55 -7.26
C ASN A 186 17.48 0.69 -8.48
N LEU A 187 17.12 1.54 -9.43
CA LEU A 187 17.96 1.93 -10.57
C LEU A 187 18.98 3.03 -10.19
N SER A 188 18.64 3.90 -9.23
CA SER A 188 19.52 5.01 -8.84
C SER A 188 20.86 4.52 -8.26
N ASN A 189 21.95 5.13 -8.69
CA ASN A 189 23.34 4.94 -8.24
C ASN A 189 24.06 3.64 -8.64
N LYS A 190 23.44 2.75 -9.43
CA LYS A 190 24.04 1.46 -9.82
C LYS A 190 24.21 1.23 -11.32
N ILE A 191 23.57 2.06 -12.17
CA ILE A 191 23.41 1.80 -13.60
C ILE A 191 23.65 3.11 -14.40
N PRO A 192 24.24 3.05 -15.61
CA PRO A 192 24.38 4.21 -16.49
C PRO A 192 23.05 4.90 -16.83
N PRO A 193 23.01 6.24 -16.98
CA PRO A 193 21.77 6.97 -17.24
C PRO A 193 20.97 6.51 -18.48
N ASP A 194 21.66 6.13 -19.55
CA ASP A 194 21.01 5.67 -20.79
C ASP A 194 20.32 4.31 -20.59
N ASP A 195 20.95 3.40 -19.85
CA ASP A 195 20.38 2.12 -19.47
C ASP A 195 19.16 2.30 -18.54
N ILE A 196 19.23 3.25 -17.60
CA ILE A 196 18.09 3.60 -16.73
C ILE A 196 16.90 4.04 -17.58
N LYS A 197 17.11 4.93 -18.55
CA LYS A 197 16.05 5.40 -19.45
C LYS A 197 15.47 4.24 -20.25
N SER A 198 16.31 3.42 -20.87
CA SER A 198 15.86 2.25 -21.65
C SER A 198 15.05 1.27 -20.80
N ILE A 199 15.50 0.97 -19.58
CA ILE A 199 14.80 0.06 -18.66
C ILE A 199 13.43 0.62 -18.26
N ILE A 200 13.35 1.90 -17.91
CA ILE A 200 12.08 2.53 -17.54
C ILE A 200 11.12 2.50 -18.72
N GLU A 201 11.59 2.80 -19.94
CA GLU A 201 10.75 2.72 -21.13
C GLU A 201 10.24 1.30 -21.41
N ASP A 202 11.08 0.28 -21.21
CA ASP A 202 10.68 -1.11 -21.40
C ASP A 202 9.67 -1.57 -20.34
N ILE A 203 9.82 -1.13 -19.08
CA ILE A 203 8.87 -1.41 -18.00
C ILE A 203 7.55 -0.64 -18.22
N ASP A 204 7.60 0.61 -18.65
CA ASP A 204 6.42 1.38 -19.08
C ASP A 204 5.72 0.67 -20.26
N PHE A 205 6.48 0.01 -21.13
CA PHE A 205 5.93 -0.77 -22.25
C PHE A 205 5.24 -2.06 -21.78
N LEU A 206 5.89 -2.83 -20.90
CA LEU A 206 5.30 -4.02 -20.26
C LEU A 206 3.97 -3.70 -19.57
N GLN A 207 3.89 -2.53 -18.94
CA GLN A 207 2.68 -2.07 -18.26
C GLN A 207 1.47 -1.96 -19.20
N LEU A 208 1.73 -1.73 -20.49
CA LEU A 208 0.74 -1.51 -21.53
C LEU A 208 0.49 -2.76 -22.38
N ALA A 209 0.76 -3.97 -21.88
CA ALA A 209 0.37 -5.19 -22.58
C ALA A 209 -1.15 -5.22 -22.89
N ASP A 210 -1.54 -5.73 -24.07
CA ASP A 210 -2.96 -5.77 -24.48
C ASP A 210 -3.81 -6.80 -23.74
N ASN A 211 -3.20 -7.84 -23.18
CA ASN A 211 -3.85 -8.91 -22.43
C ASN A 211 -2.82 -9.71 -21.62
N GLU A 212 -3.30 -10.66 -20.82
CA GLU A 212 -2.48 -11.50 -19.95
C GLU A 212 -1.49 -12.38 -20.73
N ASP A 213 -1.93 -13.03 -21.81
CA ASP A 213 -1.05 -13.83 -22.69
C ASP A 213 0.12 -13.00 -23.23
N GLU A 214 -0.18 -11.79 -23.69
CA GLU A 214 0.80 -10.87 -24.23
C GLU A 214 1.76 -10.39 -23.13
N PHE A 215 1.25 -10.10 -21.94
CA PHE A 215 2.07 -9.74 -20.79
C PHE A 215 3.06 -10.86 -20.45
N GLU A 216 2.61 -12.11 -20.43
CA GLU A 216 3.45 -13.28 -20.15
C GLU A 216 4.53 -13.51 -21.21
N VAL A 217 4.21 -13.31 -22.49
CA VAL A 217 5.21 -13.34 -23.58
C VAL A 217 6.22 -12.22 -23.40
N ALA A 218 5.77 -10.99 -23.20
CA ALA A 218 6.63 -9.82 -23.06
C ALA A 218 7.54 -9.93 -21.83
N LYS A 219 7.01 -10.42 -20.71
CA LYS A 219 7.73 -10.74 -19.48
C LYS A 219 8.89 -11.69 -19.76
N LYS A 220 8.66 -12.80 -20.47
CA LYS A 220 9.70 -13.80 -20.79
C LYS A 220 10.78 -13.24 -21.71
N LEU A 221 10.42 -12.32 -22.61
CA LEU A 221 11.35 -11.70 -23.54
C LEU A 221 12.20 -10.60 -22.90
N TRP A 222 11.73 -10.01 -21.80
CA TRP A 222 12.39 -8.87 -21.18
C TRP A 222 13.59 -9.31 -20.33
N ASN A 223 14.80 -9.09 -20.86
CA ASN A 223 16.04 -9.31 -20.13
C ASN A 223 17.10 -8.30 -20.61
N LYS A 224 17.84 -7.71 -19.66
CA LYS A 224 18.95 -6.78 -19.93
C LYS A 224 20.21 -7.28 -19.23
N ASN A 225 21.09 -7.92 -20.01
CA ASN A 225 22.32 -8.51 -19.49
C ASN A 225 23.25 -7.49 -18.81
N SER A 226 23.28 -6.24 -19.29
CA SER A 226 24.09 -5.16 -18.71
C SER A 226 23.67 -4.77 -17.29
N THR A 227 22.47 -5.15 -16.86
CA THR A 227 21.89 -4.76 -15.56
C THR A 227 21.30 -5.97 -14.83
N LYS A 228 22.00 -7.11 -14.88
CA LYS A 228 21.51 -8.39 -14.36
C LYS A 228 21.00 -8.32 -12.92
N GLU A 229 21.72 -7.68 -12.00
CA GLU A 229 21.30 -7.54 -10.59
C GLU A 229 19.92 -6.87 -10.48
N PHE A 230 19.68 -5.80 -11.24
CA PHE A 230 18.38 -5.13 -11.26
C PHE A 230 17.31 -6.00 -11.94
N CYS A 231 17.64 -6.68 -13.04
CA CYS A 231 16.71 -7.57 -13.72
C CYS A 231 16.27 -8.71 -12.81
N ASP A 232 17.19 -9.33 -12.07
CA ASP A 232 16.90 -10.37 -11.09
C ASP A 232 16.00 -9.83 -9.97
N TYR A 233 16.30 -8.63 -9.46
CA TYR A 233 15.42 -7.94 -8.51
C TYR A 233 14.01 -7.74 -9.08
N PHE A 234 13.90 -7.21 -10.30
CA PHE A 234 12.62 -6.86 -10.89
C PHE A 234 11.78 -8.11 -11.21
N HIS A 235 12.40 -9.18 -11.71
CA HIS A 235 11.74 -10.46 -11.93
C HIS A 235 11.14 -11.00 -10.64
N ASN A 236 11.99 -11.22 -9.64
CA ASN A 236 11.59 -11.81 -8.36
C ASN A 236 10.50 -10.98 -7.65
N ASN A 237 10.55 -9.66 -7.75
CA ASN A 237 9.63 -8.80 -6.99
C ASN A 237 8.37 -8.42 -7.75
N TYR A 238 8.44 -8.18 -9.07
CA TYR A 238 7.34 -7.54 -9.82
C TYR A 238 6.86 -8.34 -11.02
N LEU A 239 7.63 -9.31 -11.53
CA LEU A 239 7.15 -10.18 -12.61
C LEU A 239 6.64 -11.51 -12.09
N ASP A 240 7.26 -12.08 -11.06
CA ASP A 240 6.89 -13.41 -10.55
C ASP A 240 5.93 -13.36 -9.36
N GLN A 241 6.19 -12.47 -8.39
CA GLN A 241 5.38 -12.41 -7.16
C GLN A 241 4.27 -11.36 -7.19
N ARG A 242 4.45 -10.28 -7.96
CA ARG A 242 3.58 -9.09 -7.91
C ARG A 242 3.24 -8.59 -9.31
N SER A 243 2.87 -9.47 -10.24
CA SER A 243 2.62 -9.14 -11.65
C SER A 243 1.39 -8.26 -11.92
N GLY A 244 0.50 -8.10 -10.93
CA GLY A 244 -0.78 -7.40 -11.09
C GLY A 244 -0.74 -5.87 -11.22
N TRP A 245 0.19 -5.30 -11.99
CA TRP A 245 0.35 -3.84 -12.18
C TRP A 245 0.21 -3.35 -13.63
N TYR A 246 0.03 -4.26 -14.60
CA TYR A 246 -0.25 -3.88 -15.99
C TYR A 246 -1.72 -3.45 -16.15
N GLU A 247 -2.01 -2.55 -17.11
CA GLU A 247 -3.33 -1.88 -17.21
C GLU A 247 -4.51 -2.84 -17.37
N VAL A 248 -4.29 -3.94 -18.10
CA VAL A 248 -5.35 -4.91 -18.40
C VAL A 248 -5.60 -5.88 -17.23
N TYR A 249 -4.75 -5.90 -16.21
CA TYR A 249 -4.95 -6.74 -15.03
C TYR A 249 -6.21 -6.38 -14.25
N ALA A 250 -6.48 -5.07 -14.16
CA ALA A 250 -7.65 -4.48 -13.52
C ALA A 250 -8.16 -3.29 -14.36
N PRO A 251 -8.85 -3.55 -15.48
CA PRO A 251 -9.32 -2.52 -16.40
C PRO A 251 -10.25 -1.52 -15.71
N GLY A 252 -10.11 -0.23 -16.02
CA GLY A 252 -10.93 0.84 -15.45
C GLY A 252 -10.48 1.33 -14.06
N PHE A 253 -9.49 0.68 -13.43
CA PHE A 253 -8.91 1.17 -12.20
C PHE A 253 -7.78 2.18 -12.47
N PRO A 254 -7.63 3.23 -11.64
CA PRO A 254 -6.64 4.26 -11.87
C PRO A 254 -5.21 3.73 -11.70
N SER A 255 -4.36 3.92 -12.71
CA SER A 255 -2.92 3.66 -12.63
C SER A 255 -2.11 4.86 -12.10
N THR A 256 -2.78 5.97 -11.78
CA THR A 256 -2.17 7.18 -11.21
C THR A 256 -2.45 7.27 -9.71
N ASN A 257 -1.54 7.92 -8.97
CA ASN A 257 -1.67 8.13 -7.53
C ASN A 257 -2.52 9.36 -7.18
N ASN A 258 -3.13 10.03 -8.17
CA ASN A 258 -3.81 11.31 -7.96
C ASN A 258 -4.96 11.20 -6.94
N GLY A 259 -5.74 10.12 -7.01
CA GLY A 259 -6.84 9.88 -6.07
C GLY A 259 -6.34 9.69 -4.64
N LEU A 260 -5.32 8.86 -4.44
CA LEU A 260 -4.73 8.59 -3.14
C LEU A 260 -4.01 9.82 -2.56
N GLU A 261 -3.25 10.56 -3.36
CA GLU A 261 -2.59 11.80 -2.91
C GLU A 261 -3.60 12.89 -2.58
N SER A 262 -4.66 13.02 -3.37
CA SER A 262 -5.76 13.95 -3.07
C SER A 262 -6.43 13.56 -1.75
N LEU A 263 -6.75 12.27 -1.56
CA LEU A 263 -7.36 11.77 -0.33
C LEU A 263 -6.47 12.00 0.88
N ASN A 264 -5.18 11.64 0.77
CA ASN A 264 -4.18 11.88 1.81
C ASN A 264 -4.06 13.38 2.13
N SER A 265 -4.14 14.24 1.12
CA SER A 265 -4.12 15.69 1.31
C SER A 265 -5.37 16.16 2.06
N THR A 266 -6.56 15.69 1.71
CA THR A 266 -7.81 15.98 2.41
C THR A 266 -7.73 15.56 3.88
N ILE A 267 -7.37 14.30 4.16
CA ILE A 267 -7.22 13.80 5.53
C ILE A 267 -6.26 14.69 6.34
N LYS A 268 -5.11 15.03 5.75
CA LYS A 268 -4.10 15.85 6.41
C LYS A 268 -4.56 17.30 6.62
N LYS A 269 -5.27 17.91 5.67
CA LYS A 269 -5.61 19.34 5.73
C LYS A 269 -6.88 19.60 6.51
N GLU A 270 -7.85 18.71 6.41
CA GLU A 270 -9.22 18.95 6.87
C GLU A 270 -9.55 18.13 8.12
N ASN A 271 -9.06 16.89 8.21
CA ASN A 271 -9.44 16.01 9.33
C ASN A 271 -8.41 16.01 10.47
N THR A 272 -7.13 15.88 10.16
CA THR A 272 -6.08 15.84 11.21
C THR A 272 -5.39 17.19 11.39
N LEU A 273 -5.62 18.16 10.52
CA LEU A 273 -4.94 19.47 10.51
C LEU A 273 -3.40 19.32 10.58
N ARG A 274 -2.87 18.25 9.98
CA ARG A 274 -1.45 17.84 9.99
C ARG A 274 -0.88 17.57 11.38
N SER A 275 -1.73 17.43 12.39
CA SER A 275 -1.35 17.09 13.75
C SER A 275 -1.26 15.57 13.95
N LYS A 276 -0.47 15.17 14.95
CA LYS A 276 -0.48 13.79 15.45
C LYS A 276 -1.57 13.71 16.52
N LEU A 277 -2.57 12.85 16.30
CA LEU A 277 -3.69 12.68 17.21
C LEU A 277 -3.37 11.61 18.26
N PRO A 278 -3.79 11.79 19.53
CA PRO A 278 -3.92 10.70 20.49
C PRO A 278 -4.78 9.56 19.94
N LEU A 279 -4.57 8.34 20.43
CA LEU A 279 -5.22 7.16 19.85
C LEU A 279 -6.76 7.22 19.89
N GLY A 280 -7.35 7.70 20.99
CA GLY A 280 -8.81 7.87 21.11
C GLY A 280 -9.38 8.90 20.11
N ASP A 281 -8.71 10.04 19.97
CA ASP A 281 -9.09 11.09 19.03
C ASP A 281 -8.91 10.63 17.58
N PHE A 282 -7.89 9.81 17.32
CA PHE A 282 -7.66 9.22 16.01
C PHE A 282 -8.81 8.30 15.60
N PHE A 283 -9.28 7.41 16.48
CA PHE A 283 -10.46 6.58 16.19
C PHE A 283 -11.71 7.40 15.93
N SER A 284 -11.96 8.41 16.78
CA SER A 284 -13.09 9.31 16.61
C SER A 284 -13.03 10.05 15.27
N THR A 285 -11.83 10.51 14.87
CA THR A 285 -11.60 11.17 13.58
C THR A 285 -11.80 10.22 12.41
N MET A 286 -11.34 8.95 12.51
CA MET A 286 -11.58 7.95 11.48
C MET A 286 -13.07 7.65 11.29
N GLU A 287 -13.82 7.50 12.38
CA GLU A 287 -15.28 7.30 12.32
C GLU A 287 -15.98 8.49 11.66
N GLN A 288 -15.58 9.71 12.01
CA GLN A 288 -16.11 10.93 11.38
C GLN A 288 -15.81 10.98 9.88
N ILE A 289 -14.58 10.66 9.47
CA ILE A 289 -14.19 10.60 8.05
C ILE A 289 -15.07 9.61 7.31
N VAL A 290 -15.16 8.37 7.80
CA VAL A 290 -15.91 7.29 7.13
C VAL A 290 -17.40 7.61 7.10
N SER A 291 -17.97 8.11 8.20
CA SER A 291 -19.36 8.51 8.30
C SER A 291 -19.70 9.65 7.33
N GLY A 292 -18.92 10.74 7.35
CA GLY A 292 -19.13 11.88 6.44
C GLY A 292 -19.04 11.46 4.99
N TRP A 293 -18.01 10.69 4.63
CA TRP A 293 -17.87 10.14 3.28
C TRP A 293 -19.02 9.23 2.86
N SER A 294 -19.58 8.46 3.79
CA SER A 294 -20.71 7.59 3.50
C SER A 294 -21.99 8.41 3.26
N GLN A 295 -22.21 9.45 4.05
CA GLN A 295 -23.34 10.38 3.91
C GLN A 295 -23.26 11.17 2.60
N ASP A 296 -22.09 11.70 2.25
CA ASP A 296 -21.86 12.45 1.01
C ASP A 296 -22.18 11.63 -0.26
N ARG A 297 -22.20 10.30 -0.14
CA ARG A 297 -22.40 9.36 -1.25
C ARG A 297 -23.75 8.64 -1.18
N ASN A 298 -24.61 9.00 -0.23
CA ASN A 298 -25.92 8.41 -0.08
C ASN A 298 -26.87 8.97 -1.14
N SER A 299 -27.32 8.11 -2.08
CA SER A 299 -28.20 8.49 -3.19
C SER A 299 -29.58 9.02 -2.78
N VAL A 300 -29.97 8.86 -1.51
CA VAL A 300 -31.20 9.44 -0.96
C VAL A 300 -31.08 10.95 -0.77
N VAL A 301 -29.86 11.48 -0.62
CA VAL A 301 -29.63 12.92 -0.42
C VAL A 301 -29.51 13.61 -1.79
N PRO A 302 -30.26 14.68 -2.10
CA PRO A 302 -30.24 15.30 -3.43
C PRO A 302 -28.88 15.81 -3.91
N SER A 303 -27.98 16.16 -2.99
CA SER A 303 -26.64 16.70 -3.26
C SER A 303 -25.53 15.65 -3.19
N TYR A 304 -25.86 14.36 -3.31
CA TYR A 304 -24.86 13.30 -3.20
C TYR A 304 -23.81 13.35 -4.32
N THR A 305 -22.60 12.92 -3.98
CA THR A 305 -21.48 12.82 -4.92
C THR A 305 -21.70 11.64 -5.86
N ILE A 306 -21.83 11.93 -7.15
CA ILE A 306 -21.98 10.91 -8.21
C ILE A 306 -20.58 10.48 -8.68
N PHE A 307 -20.33 9.17 -8.71
CA PHE A 307 -19.12 8.62 -9.31
C PHE A 307 -19.23 8.59 -10.84
N SER A 308 -18.17 9.06 -11.51
CA SER A 308 -18.05 8.87 -12.96
C SER A 308 -17.76 7.40 -13.24
N LEU A 309 -18.74 6.68 -13.79
CA LEU A 309 -18.61 5.27 -14.19
C LEU A 309 -18.00 5.13 -15.59
N SER A 310 -17.80 6.22 -16.30
CA SER A 310 -17.23 6.25 -17.63
C SER A 310 -16.25 7.42 -17.77
N PRO A 311 -15.27 7.33 -18.69
CA PRO A 311 -14.34 8.42 -18.94
C PRO A 311 -15.07 9.70 -19.36
N SER A 312 -14.70 10.84 -18.77
CA SER A 312 -15.26 12.14 -19.16
C SER A 312 -14.66 12.63 -20.50
N HIS A 313 -15.51 13.17 -21.37
CA HIS A 313 -15.09 13.76 -22.66
C HIS A 313 -14.56 15.18 -22.49
N THR A 314 -13.35 15.32 -21.94
CA THR A 314 -12.73 16.64 -21.75
C THR A 314 -12.58 17.42 -23.07
N LEU A 315 -12.68 18.75 -23.01
CA LEU A 315 -12.44 19.64 -24.16
C LEU A 315 -11.13 19.33 -24.92
N LYS A 316 -10.09 18.95 -24.17
CA LYS A 316 -8.78 18.57 -24.71
C LYS A 316 -8.83 17.32 -25.57
N ILE A 317 -9.58 16.28 -25.16
CA ILE A 317 -9.69 15.05 -25.96
C ILE A 317 -10.56 15.28 -27.19
N GLN A 318 -11.65 16.05 -27.06
CA GLN A 318 -12.51 16.40 -28.20
C GLN A 318 -11.75 17.17 -29.28
N THR A 319 -11.03 18.21 -28.88
CA THR A 319 -10.16 19.00 -29.78
C THR A 319 -9.16 18.10 -30.53
N LYS A 320 -8.43 17.23 -29.80
CA LYS A 320 -7.44 16.32 -30.41
C LYS A 320 -8.07 15.32 -31.37
N SER A 321 -9.26 14.84 -31.06
CA SER A 321 -10.02 13.89 -31.87
C SER A 321 -10.51 14.54 -33.14
N PHE A 322 -11.03 15.77 -33.06
CA PHE A 322 -11.45 16.56 -34.21
C PHE A 322 -10.26 16.83 -35.15
N MET A 323 -9.15 17.37 -34.62
CA MET A 323 -7.93 17.61 -35.42
C MET A 323 -7.42 16.33 -36.09
N TRP A 324 -7.48 15.19 -35.41
CA TRP A 324 -7.09 13.91 -36.00
C TRP A 324 -8.08 13.44 -37.06
N SER A 325 -9.38 13.66 -36.88
CA SER A 325 -10.43 13.22 -37.81
C SER A 325 -10.39 13.94 -39.17
N ILE A 326 -9.93 15.20 -39.19
CA ILE A 326 -9.82 16.01 -40.41
C ILE A 326 -8.46 15.87 -41.10
N ASP A 327 -7.47 15.26 -40.44
CA ASP A 327 -6.16 14.96 -41.02
C ASP A 327 -6.24 13.75 -41.96
N LYS A 328 -6.49 14.03 -43.24
CA LYS A 328 -6.61 13.00 -44.29
C LYS A 328 -5.32 12.21 -44.51
N THR A 329 -4.16 12.71 -44.09
CA THR A 329 -2.88 11.99 -44.25
C THR A 329 -2.80 10.78 -43.33
N ARG A 330 -3.58 10.76 -42.25
CA ARG A 330 -3.58 9.71 -41.22
C ARG A 330 -4.92 9.00 -41.10
N ALA A 331 -5.63 8.90 -42.22
CA ALA A 331 -6.91 8.23 -42.29
C ALA A 331 -6.76 6.77 -41.78
N PRO A 332 -7.70 6.30 -40.92
CA PRO A 332 -7.67 4.94 -40.42
C PRO A 332 -7.91 3.93 -41.55
N VAL A 333 -7.16 2.82 -41.54
CA VAL A 333 -7.40 1.69 -42.45
C VAL A 333 -8.49 0.82 -41.82
N LYS A 334 -9.64 0.74 -42.49
CA LYS A 334 -10.78 -0.07 -42.04
C LYS A 334 -10.70 -1.50 -42.59
N THR A 335 -10.97 -2.51 -41.77
CA THR A 335 -11.15 -3.90 -42.24
C THR A 335 -12.65 -4.27 -42.32
N ARG A 336 -12.94 -5.50 -42.77
CA ARG A 336 -14.33 -6.00 -42.81
C ARG A 336 -14.90 -6.04 -41.39
N ALA A 337 -16.19 -5.75 -41.27
CA ALA A 337 -16.89 -5.88 -39.99
C ALA A 337 -16.72 -7.32 -39.47
N ARG A 338 -16.37 -7.45 -38.18
CA ARG A 338 -16.62 -8.69 -37.47
C ARG A 338 -18.15 -8.82 -37.36
N GLY A 339 -18.69 -10.03 -37.27
CA GLY A 339 -20.09 -10.19 -36.87
C GLY A 339 -20.38 -9.36 -35.60
N ASP A 340 -21.66 -9.05 -35.35
CA ASP A 340 -22.11 -8.42 -34.10
C ASP A 340 -21.90 -6.91 -33.98
N GLY A 341 -21.80 -6.18 -35.10
CA GLY A 341 -21.71 -4.71 -35.08
C GLY A 341 -20.34 -4.18 -34.62
N LEU A 342 -19.30 -5.01 -34.77
CA LEU A 342 -17.92 -4.65 -34.46
C LEU A 342 -17.14 -4.39 -35.76
N ILE A 343 -16.35 -3.32 -35.77
CA ILE A 343 -15.50 -2.95 -36.91
C ILE A 343 -14.09 -2.67 -36.40
N ASP A 344 -13.08 -3.35 -36.97
CA ASP A 344 -11.70 -2.99 -36.68
C ASP A 344 -11.21 -1.86 -37.60
N TYR A 345 -10.55 -0.90 -36.98
CA TYR A 345 -9.78 0.14 -37.62
C TYR A 345 -8.32 0.05 -37.18
N TYR A 346 -7.40 0.30 -38.10
CA TYR A 346 -5.98 0.34 -37.83
C TYR A 346 -5.48 1.76 -38.05
N VAL A 347 -4.76 2.28 -37.07
CA VAL A 347 -4.30 3.67 -37.06
C VAL A 347 -2.79 3.76 -36.93
N THR A 348 -2.21 4.70 -37.68
CA THR A 348 -0.79 5.00 -37.66
C THR A 348 -0.41 5.68 -36.33
N PRO A 349 0.68 5.25 -35.67
CA PRO A 349 1.24 5.98 -34.53
C PRO A 349 1.73 7.37 -34.93
N THR A 350 1.78 8.31 -33.98
CA THR A 350 2.20 9.68 -34.29
C THR A 350 3.67 9.71 -34.69
N GLY A 351 3.99 10.29 -35.86
CA GLY A 351 5.36 10.37 -36.37
C GLY A 351 5.76 9.27 -37.34
N HIS A 352 4.84 8.36 -37.66
CA HIS A 352 5.05 7.30 -38.67
C HIS A 352 4.32 7.64 -39.98
N ASP A 353 4.75 6.97 -41.05
CA ASP A 353 4.14 7.07 -42.37
C ASP A 353 2.72 6.47 -42.39
N PRO A 354 1.84 6.96 -43.28
CA PRO A 354 0.48 6.43 -43.41
C PRO A 354 0.48 4.91 -43.67
N LEU A 355 -0.43 4.19 -42.99
CA LEU A 355 -0.51 2.74 -43.11
C LEU A 355 -1.04 2.30 -44.47
N LYS A 356 -0.43 1.24 -45.02
CA LYS A 356 -0.95 0.49 -46.16
C LYS A 356 -1.62 -0.80 -45.67
N LYS A 357 -2.38 -1.44 -46.56
CA LYS A 357 -3.08 -2.69 -46.21
C LYS A 357 -2.10 -3.82 -45.89
N GLU A 358 -0.97 -3.85 -46.58
CA GLU A 358 0.09 -4.84 -46.40
C GLU A 358 0.74 -4.73 -45.02
N ASP A 359 0.83 -3.52 -44.46
CA ASP A 359 1.34 -3.29 -43.11
C ASP A 359 0.43 -3.91 -42.05
N VAL A 360 -0.89 -3.78 -42.23
CA VAL A 360 -1.91 -4.36 -41.37
C VAL A 360 -1.86 -5.89 -41.43
N ASP A 361 -1.85 -6.46 -42.64
CA ASP A 361 -1.79 -7.92 -42.83
C ASP A 361 -0.49 -8.51 -42.23
N GLY A 362 0.63 -7.81 -42.42
CA GLY A 362 1.92 -8.18 -41.84
C GLY A 362 1.94 -8.11 -40.31
N TYR A 363 1.27 -7.11 -39.73
CA TYR A 363 1.11 -6.97 -38.28
C TYR A 363 0.27 -8.11 -37.69
N ILE A 364 -0.90 -8.40 -38.27
CA ILE A 364 -1.81 -9.46 -37.81
C ILE A 364 -1.08 -10.81 -37.80
N LYS A 365 -0.39 -11.16 -38.90
CA LYS A 365 0.39 -12.40 -38.99
C LYS A 365 1.47 -12.51 -37.91
N LYS A 366 2.11 -11.40 -37.53
CA LYS A 366 3.11 -11.38 -36.45
C LYS A 366 2.47 -11.60 -35.08
N LEU A 367 1.30 -10.99 -34.82
CA LEU A 367 0.55 -11.22 -33.58
C LEU A 367 0.10 -12.67 -33.43
N GLU A 368 -0.42 -13.26 -34.50
CA GLU A 368 -0.89 -14.66 -34.49
C GLU A 368 0.25 -15.65 -34.24
N ARG A 369 1.40 -15.44 -34.88
CA ARG A 369 2.55 -16.36 -34.76
C ARG A 369 3.28 -16.24 -33.41
N LYS A 370 3.13 -15.12 -32.71
CA LYS A 370 3.86 -14.78 -31.47
C LYS A 370 5.38 -15.06 -31.54
N SER A 371 5.99 -14.91 -32.72
CA SER A 371 7.33 -15.43 -33.02
C SER A 371 8.48 -14.50 -32.63
N TRP A 372 8.28 -13.63 -31.62
CA TRP A 372 9.32 -12.71 -31.17
C TRP A 372 10.35 -13.44 -30.33
N THR A 373 11.63 -13.18 -30.59
CA THR A 373 12.76 -13.77 -29.83
C THR A 373 13.47 -12.76 -28.93
N LYS A 374 13.17 -11.46 -29.08
CA LYS A 374 13.77 -10.37 -28.31
C LYS A 374 12.69 -9.37 -27.92
N PHE A 375 12.85 -8.74 -26.76
CA PHE A 375 11.92 -7.70 -26.30
C PHE A 375 11.81 -6.52 -27.27
N ASP A 376 12.92 -6.08 -27.86
CA ASP A 376 12.92 -4.93 -28.78
C ASP A 376 12.13 -5.20 -30.07
N THR A 377 12.14 -6.44 -30.58
CA THR A 377 11.38 -6.79 -31.79
C THR A 377 9.89 -6.88 -31.49
N TYR A 378 9.55 -7.38 -30.30
CA TYR A 378 8.20 -7.31 -29.75
C TYR A 378 7.72 -5.85 -29.61
N ARG A 379 8.48 -5.00 -28.92
CA ARG A 379 8.18 -3.57 -28.70
C ARG A 379 8.01 -2.82 -30.04
N LYS A 380 8.89 -3.05 -31.02
CA LYS A 380 8.77 -2.46 -32.36
C LYS A 380 7.51 -2.89 -33.09
N CYS A 381 7.16 -4.18 -33.01
CA CYS A 381 5.95 -4.71 -33.62
C CYS A 381 4.71 -4.05 -33.00
N LYS A 382 4.62 -4.01 -31.68
CA LYS A 382 3.46 -3.47 -30.97
C LYS A 382 3.31 -1.95 -31.12
N ASN A 383 4.40 -1.22 -31.34
CA ASN A 383 4.38 0.21 -31.62
C ASN A 383 4.22 0.55 -33.11
N SER A 384 4.10 -0.42 -34.03
CA SER A 384 4.01 -0.11 -35.46
C SER A 384 2.63 0.41 -35.88
N LEU A 385 1.57 0.02 -35.17
CA LEU A 385 0.21 0.47 -35.39
C LEU A 385 -0.65 0.29 -34.13
N TRP A 386 -1.80 0.98 -34.08
CA TRP A 386 -2.82 0.73 -33.07
C TRP A 386 -4.08 0.16 -33.72
N GLN A 387 -4.70 -0.80 -33.05
CA GLN A 387 -5.99 -1.35 -33.43
C GLN A 387 -7.07 -0.64 -32.61
N VAL A 388 -8.18 -0.30 -33.26
CA VAL A 388 -9.41 0.17 -32.63
C VAL A 388 -10.51 -0.81 -32.99
N THR A 389 -11.04 -1.52 -31.99
CA THR A 389 -12.22 -2.35 -32.14
C THR A 389 -13.45 -1.50 -31.81
N TYR A 390 -14.10 -1.03 -32.87
CA TYR A 390 -15.18 -0.05 -32.79
C TYR A 390 -16.55 -0.74 -32.69
N THR A 391 -17.36 -0.34 -31.72
CA THR A 391 -18.73 -0.85 -31.52
C THR A 391 -19.73 0.10 -32.15
N THR A 392 -20.51 -0.36 -33.13
CA THR A 392 -21.44 0.52 -33.87
C THR A 392 -22.71 0.86 -33.09
N SER A 393 -23.12 0.04 -32.12
CA SER A 393 -24.31 0.31 -31.28
C SER A 393 -24.03 1.39 -30.23
N ASN A 394 -22.84 1.37 -29.64
CA ASN A 394 -22.38 2.39 -28.70
C ASN A 394 -20.86 2.57 -28.85
N TRP A 395 -20.45 3.66 -29.49
CA TRP A 395 -19.04 3.89 -29.74
C TRP A 395 -18.21 4.05 -28.46
N MET A 396 -18.82 4.41 -27.33
CA MET A 396 -18.13 4.56 -26.04
C MET A 396 -17.64 3.23 -25.47
N THR A 397 -18.21 2.09 -25.91
CA THR A 397 -17.73 0.75 -25.52
C THR A 397 -16.61 0.23 -26.41
N SER A 398 -16.17 1.02 -27.39
CA SER A 398 -15.06 0.67 -28.26
C SER A 398 -13.74 0.57 -27.49
N GLN A 399 -12.81 -0.22 -28.02
CA GLN A 399 -11.49 -0.42 -27.43
C GLN A 399 -10.38 0.01 -28.37
N CYS A 400 -9.24 0.42 -27.81
CA CYS A 400 -8.06 0.79 -28.60
C CYS A 400 -6.76 0.31 -27.94
N THR A 401 -5.82 -0.22 -28.73
CA THR A 401 -4.53 -0.70 -28.20
C THR A 401 -3.52 0.42 -27.93
N CYS A 402 -3.86 1.68 -28.19
CA CYS A 402 -2.94 2.81 -28.00
C CYS A 402 -2.70 3.12 -26.51
N PRO A 403 -1.53 3.67 -26.14
CA PRO A 403 -1.19 3.97 -24.76
C PRO A 403 -2.19 4.88 -24.05
N SER A 404 -2.73 5.90 -24.75
CA SER A 404 -3.71 6.82 -24.16
C SER A 404 -5.00 6.11 -23.76
N PHE A 405 -5.50 5.18 -24.58
CA PHE A 405 -6.72 4.45 -24.24
C PHE A 405 -6.51 3.55 -23.03
N LYS A 406 -5.39 2.80 -23.00
CA LYS A 406 -5.07 1.91 -21.87
C LYS A 406 -4.96 2.65 -20.54
N LYS A 407 -4.54 3.93 -20.58
CA LYS A 407 -4.38 4.79 -19.40
C LYS A 407 -5.67 5.47 -18.97
N ASP A 408 -6.43 5.98 -19.95
CA ASP A 408 -7.51 6.93 -19.69
C ASP A 408 -8.91 6.34 -19.98
N GLY A 409 -8.99 5.12 -20.53
CA GLY A 409 -10.22 4.50 -21.01
C GLY A 409 -10.84 5.16 -22.24
N ILE A 410 -10.21 6.22 -22.77
CA ILE A 410 -10.64 6.95 -23.96
C ILE A 410 -9.44 7.51 -24.70
N CYS A 411 -9.50 7.62 -26.02
CA CYS A 411 -8.43 8.20 -26.82
C CYS A 411 -8.95 8.95 -28.04
N LYS A 412 -8.04 9.71 -28.66
CA LYS A 412 -8.35 10.50 -29.86
C LYS A 412 -8.79 9.65 -31.05
N HIS A 413 -8.39 8.37 -31.10
CA HIS A 413 -8.70 7.49 -32.22
C HIS A 413 -10.16 7.01 -32.16
N ILE A 414 -10.64 6.57 -30.99
CA ILE A 414 -12.04 6.13 -30.82
C ILE A 414 -12.99 7.29 -31.11
N MET A 415 -12.80 8.42 -30.43
CA MET A 415 -13.65 9.59 -30.62
C MET A 415 -13.48 10.19 -32.02
N GLY A 416 -12.26 10.17 -32.58
CA GLY A 416 -12.01 10.59 -33.95
C GLY A 416 -12.75 9.75 -34.99
N ILE A 417 -12.80 8.42 -34.81
CA ILE A 417 -13.59 7.52 -35.66
C ILE A 417 -15.09 7.81 -35.49
N ALA A 418 -15.55 8.07 -34.27
CA ALA A 418 -16.94 8.47 -34.01
C ALA A 418 -17.32 9.77 -34.73
N ILE A 419 -16.42 10.75 -34.79
CA ILE A 419 -16.60 11.99 -35.56
C ILE A 419 -16.70 11.71 -37.06
N ILE A 420 -15.77 10.92 -37.62
CA ILE A 420 -15.77 10.55 -39.05
C ILE A 420 -17.08 9.84 -39.43
N ARG A 421 -17.58 8.99 -38.53
CA ARG A 421 -18.82 8.22 -38.70
C ARG A 421 -20.09 9.02 -38.41
N LYS A 422 -19.96 10.22 -37.83
CA LYS A 422 -21.07 11.05 -37.33
C LYS A 422 -21.83 10.42 -36.15
N ASP A 423 -21.19 9.51 -35.42
CA ASP A 423 -21.70 8.93 -34.16
C ASP A 423 -21.46 9.89 -32.97
N PHE A 424 -20.63 10.93 -33.17
CA PHE A 424 -20.39 12.02 -32.22
C PHE A 424 -20.32 13.37 -32.96
N ILE A 425 -21.01 14.38 -32.44
CA ILE A 425 -21.00 15.75 -32.96
C ILE A 425 -20.11 16.58 -32.05
N VAL A 426 -19.10 17.22 -32.64
CA VAL A 426 -18.20 18.13 -31.95
C VAL A 426 -18.85 19.51 -31.91
N GLU A 427 -18.95 20.08 -30.71
CA GLU A 427 -19.42 21.45 -30.48
C GLU A 427 -18.47 22.49 -31.13
N ASP A 428 -18.94 23.72 -31.32
CA ASP A 428 -18.17 24.73 -32.10
C ASP A 428 -16.94 25.28 -31.35
N GLU A 429 -16.97 25.27 -30.02
CA GLU A 429 -15.88 25.73 -29.15
C GLU A 429 -14.61 24.86 -29.27
N GLU A 430 -14.79 23.61 -29.70
CA GLU A 430 -13.79 22.59 -29.93
C GLU A 430 -13.12 22.76 -31.29
N LYS A 431 -13.85 23.30 -32.28
CA LYS A 431 -13.40 23.52 -33.66
C LYS A 431 -12.56 24.79 -33.81
N ALA A 432 -12.63 25.70 -32.84
CA ALA A 432 -12.03 27.04 -32.90
C ALA A 432 -10.48 27.09 -32.98
N ILE A 433 -9.78 25.94 -32.97
CA ILE A 433 -8.32 25.91 -33.05
C ILE A 433 -7.86 25.56 -34.47
N PRO A 434 -6.95 26.36 -35.06
CA PRO A 434 -6.27 26.01 -36.30
C PRO A 434 -5.57 24.65 -36.23
N ILE A 435 -5.52 23.93 -37.35
CA ILE A 435 -4.80 22.65 -37.46
C ILE A 435 -3.33 22.87 -37.07
N GLY A 436 -2.81 22.02 -36.18
CA GLY A 436 -1.46 22.14 -35.61
C GLY A 436 -1.32 23.13 -34.43
N GLY A 437 -2.35 23.93 -34.13
CA GLY A 437 -2.35 24.88 -33.02
C GLY A 437 -2.48 24.22 -31.65
N LYS A 438 -1.86 24.82 -30.62
CA LYS A 438 -2.10 24.47 -29.21
C LYS A 438 -3.12 25.46 -28.63
N ARG A 439 -4.04 25.00 -27.76
CA ARG A 439 -4.86 25.92 -26.95
C ARG A 439 -3.97 26.83 -26.12
N GLN A 440 -4.25 28.13 -26.16
CA GLN A 440 -3.75 29.11 -25.21
C GLN A 440 -4.18 28.72 -23.79
N ARG A 441 -3.38 29.08 -22.79
CA ARG A 441 -3.66 28.76 -21.38
C ARG A 441 -4.75 29.71 -20.88
N GLY A 442 -5.89 29.18 -20.41
CA GLY A 442 -7.01 29.99 -19.90
C GLY A 442 -8.38 29.43 -20.31
N ARG A 443 -9.45 30.12 -19.92
CA ARG A 443 -10.82 29.81 -20.33
C ARG A 443 -10.96 30.12 -21.84
N PRO A 444 -11.57 29.24 -22.66
CA PRO A 444 -11.85 29.55 -24.06
C PRO A 444 -12.70 30.81 -24.18
N ALA A 445 -12.36 31.68 -25.14
CA ALA A 445 -13.24 32.78 -25.52
C ALA A 445 -14.53 32.18 -26.11
N LYS A 446 -15.69 32.67 -25.68
CA LYS A 446 -16.97 32.29 -26.29
C LYS A 446 -16.98 32.76 -27.74
N ALA A 447 -17.54 31.96 -28.64
CA ALA A 447 -17.72 32.39 -30.03
C ALA A 447 -18.58 33.67 -30.07
N GLU A 448 -18.07 34.72 -30.70
CA GLU A 448 -18.86 35.92 -30.98
C GLU A 448 -19.85 35.62 -32.10
N LYS A 449 -21.08 36.16 -31.99
CA LYS A 449 -22.10 36.02 -33.04
C LYS A 449 -21.55 36.61 -34.33
N ALA A 450 -21.68 35.86 -35.43
CA ALA A 450 -21.32 36.36 -36.75
C ALA A 450 -22.07 37.67 -37.03
N LEU A 451 -21.34 38.73 -37.36
CA LEU A 451 -21.89 39.97 -37.88
C LEU A 451 -22.55 39.66 -39.23
N LEU A 452 -23.88 39.65 -39.24
CA LEU A 452 -24.64 39.78 -40.48
C LEU A 452 -24.50 41.23 -40.92
N THR A 453 -23.72 41.48 -41.96
CA THR A 453 -23.73 42.75 -42.69
C THR A 453 -24.84 42.66 -43.72
N ASP A 454 -25.89 43.47 -43.54
CA ASP A 454 -26.95 43.69 -44.53
C ASP A 454 -26.42 44.30 -45.84
#